data_AF-A0A1I2KB79-F1
#
_entry.id   AF-A0A1I2KB79-F1
#
_cell.length_a   1.000
_cell.length_b   1.000
_cell.length_c   1.000
_cell.angle_alpha   90.00
_cell.angle_beta   90.00
_cell.angle_gamma   90.00
#
_symmetry.space_group_name_H-M   'P 1'
#
loop_
_entity.id
_entity.type
_entity.pdbx_description
1 polymer ?
#
loop_
_entity_poly.entity_id
_entity_poly.type
_entity_poly.pdbx_seq_one_letter_code
_entity_poly.pdbx_strand_id
1 'polypeptide(L)'
;MFGGNWNPIEMFKNNEMDTILCGHYWNYAKKKSYKDGQITVGFIRIRSNENLWLLIHIGKITKDLNIQEAVGYEYETLTEYEKYFGRIIVRFKNKSQNMVRKAESVIDDCEIAQILPDVFDNDIFPGYDKVNISWSELSRVITKDTWKTALRNQKGVYLITDTSNGKMYVGSAYGDEMILNRWKSYAITGNGGNKELKKLEFEHIKNNFRYSILDIFKSTTDDKTITERESWWKETLLSRKFGYNAN
;
A
#
# COMPACT_ATOMS: atom_id res chain seq x y z
N MET A 1 -15.27 16.05 10.65
CA MET A 1 -14.44 15.67 11.81
C MET A 1 -14.01 14.22 11.59
N PHE A 2 -12.72 13.96 11.33
CA PHE A 2 -12.24 12.60 11.12
C PHE A 2 -12.36 11.82 12.44
N GLY A 3 -13.43 11.05 12.57
CA GLY A 3 -13.76 10.32 13.80
C GLY A 3 -12.88 9.09 13.99
N GLY A 4 -12.51 8.82 15.25
CA GLY A 4 -12.18 7.50 15.80
C GLY A 4 -10.90 6.77 15.36
N ASN A 5 -10.37 6.99 14.15
CA ASN A 5 -9.30 6.14 13.60
C ASN A 5 -8.35 6.87 12.63
N TRP A 6 -8.20 8.19 12.76
CA TRP A 6 -7.31 8.99 11.90
C TRP A 6 -5.84 8.63 12.16
N ASN A 7 -5.29 7.78 11.29
CA ASN A 7 -3.90 7.35 11.32
C ASN A 7 -3.23 7.65 9.97
N PRO A 8 -2.72 8.88 9.77
CA PRO A 8 -2.19 9.33 8.47
C PRO A 8 -1.06 8.47 7.93
N ILE A 9 -0.27 7.84 8.80
CA ILE A 9 0.84 7.00 8.34
C ILE A 9 0.35 5.68 7.76
N GLU A 10 -0.70 5.08 8.32
CA GLU A 10 -1.33 3.89 7.73
C GLU A 10 -2.13 4.24 6.48
N MET A 11 -2.83 5.38 6.47
CA MET A 11 -3.51 5.89 5.27
C MET A 11 -2.53 6.14 4.12
N PHE A 12 -1.35 6.72 4.42
CA PHE A 12 -0.31 6.96 3.44
C PHE A 12 0.20 5.64 2.86
N LYS A 13 0.48 4.66 3.73
CA LYS A 13 0.86 3.31 3.33
C LYS A 13 -0.21 2.63 2.46
N ASN A 14 -1.49 2.91 2.71
CA ASN A 14 -2.62 2.37 1.95
C ASN A 14 -2.93 3.13 0.66
N ASN A 15 -2.11 4.12 0.28
CA ASN A 15 -2.34 4.97 -0.90
C ASN A 15 -3.63 5.80 -0.82
N GLU A 16 -4.08 6.15 0.38
CA GLU A 16 -5.28 6.97 0.63
C GLU A 16 -4.94 8.48 0.63
N MET A 17 -4.15 8.93 -0.35
CA MET A 17 -3.62 10.30 -0.41
C MET A 17 -4.73 11.35 -0.53
N ASP A 18 -5.80 11.08 -1.27
CA ASP A 18 -6.93 12.01 -1.41
C ASP A 18 -7.52 12.37 -0.05
N THR A 19 -7.74 11.36 0.82
CA THR A 19 -8.28 11.56 2.16
C THR A 19 -7.31 12.38 3.03
N ILE A 20 -6.00 12.11 2.92
CA ILE A 20 -4.97 12.87 3.64
C ILE A 20 -4.96 14.33 3.19
N LEU A 21 -5.03 14.58 1.88
CA LEU A 21 -5.03 15.93 1.31
C LEU A 21 -6.32 16.69 1.61
N CYS A 22 -7.48 16.02 1.66
CA CYS A 22 -8.71 16.61 2.18
C CYS A 22 -8.52 17.14 3.61
N GLY A 23 -7.82 16.39 4.46
CA GLY A 23 -7.46 16.83 5.81
C GLY A 23 -6.44 17.97 5.82
N HIS A 24 -5.44 17.92 4.95
CA HIS A 24 -4.39 18.94 4.83
C HIS A 24 -4.95 20.31 4.44
N TYR A 25 -5.95 20.34 3.56
CA TYR A 25 -6.62 21.54 3.04
C TYR A 25 -7.99 21.83 3.68
N TRP A 26 -8.27 21.24 4.85
CA TRP A 26 -9.52 21.48 5.58
C TRP A 26 -9.52 22.83 6.31
N ASN A 27 -10.62 23.58 6.21
CA ASN A 27 -10.90 24.75 7.03
C ASN A 27 -11.78 24.39 8.23
N TYR A 28 -11.37 24.80 9.44
CA TYR A 28 -12.18 24.65 10.65
C TYR A 28 -13.05 25.87 10.86
N ALA A 29 -14.22 25.73 11.50
CA ALA A 29 -15.29 26.73 11.66
C ALA A 29 -14.89 28.21 11.87
N LYS A 30 -13.71 28.51 12.43
CA LYS A 30 -13.21 29.86 12.69
C LYS A 30 -11.75 30.10 12.30
N LYS A 31 -11.12 29.18 11.55
CA LYS A 31 -9.69 29.25 11.25
C LYS A 31 -9.40 28.80 9.82
N LYS A 32 -8.88 29.75 9.05
CA LYS A 32 -8.23 29.51 7.76
C LYS A 32 -6.77 29.15 7.99
N SER A 33 -6.30 28.09 7.35
CA SER A 33 -4.93 27.60 7.49
C SER A 33 -3.96 28.30 6.53
N TYR A 34 -4.42 28.64 5.33
CA TYR A 34 -3.61 29.16 4.23
C TYR A 34 -4.26 30.37 3.55
N LYS A 35 -3.48 31.01 2.65
CA LYS A 35 -3.87 32.13 1.78
C LYS A 35 -3.58 31.77 0.33
N ASP A 36 -4.24 32.47 -0.58
CA ASP A 36 -4.00 32.36 -2.02
C ASP A 36 -2.52 32.59 -2.38
N GLY A 37 -2.00 31.80 -3.31
CA GLY A 37 -0.61 31.82 -3.77
C GLY A 37 0.43 31.22 -2.81
N GLN A 38 0.05 30.79 -1.60
CA GLN A 38 1.00 30.23 -0.64
C GLN A 38 1.47 28.83 -1.03
N ILE A 39 2.76 28.56 -0.83
CA ILE A 39 3.32 27.22 -0.87
C ILE A 39 3.05 26.52 0.47
N THR A 40 2.60 25.29 0.38
CA THR A 40 2.30 24.39 1.49
C THR A 40 3.20 23.17 1.41
N VAL A 41 3.67 22.69 2.57
CA VAL A 41 4.51 21.50 2.69
C VAL A 41 3.82 20.56 3.66
N GLY A 42 3.34 19.43 3.15
CA GLY A 42 2.59 18.42 3.88
C GLY A 42 3.52 17.39 4.50
N PHE A 43 3.39 17.20 5.81
CA PHE A 43 4.11 16.17 6.56
C PHE A 43 3.17 15.30 7.38
N ILE A 44 3.50 14.02 7.51
CA ILE A 44 2.84 13.09 8.45
C ILE A 44 3.84 12.58 9.47
N ARG A 45 3.39 12.40 10.71
CA ARG A 45 4.25 11.87 11.78
C ARG A 45 4.38 10.36 11.61
N ILE A 46 5.62 9.86 11.54
CA ILE A 46 5.89 8.42 11.36
C ILE A 46 5.62 7.67 12.68
N ARG A 47 6.13 8.20 13.79
CA ARG A 47 5.95 7.67 15.14
C ARG A 47 5.83 8.80 16.13
N SER A 48 4.91 8.66 17.09
CA SER A 48 4.68 9.68 18.10
C SER A 48 5.94 10.02 18.89
N ASN A 49 6.78 9.05 19.27
CA ASN A 49 7.86 9.34 20.22
C ASN A 49 9.18 9.80 19.59
N GLU A 50 9.29 9.83 18.26
CA GLU A 50 10.60 9.99 17.58
C GLU A 50 10.79 11.36 16.89
N ASN A 51 9.75 12.22 16.90
CA ASN A 51 9.77 13.54 16.21
C ASN A 51 10.15 13.44 14.72
N LEU A 52 9.86 12.29 14.10
CA LEU A 52 10.12 12.01 12.69
C LEU A 52 8.86 12.25 11.86
N TRP A 53 9.04 12.98 10.77
CA TRP A 53 7.98 13.43 9.88
C TRP A 53 8.32 13.06 8.45
N LEU A 54 7.42 12.38 7.77
CA LEU A 54 7.55 12.03 6.37
C LEU A 54 6.97 13.14 5.50
N LEU A 55 7.74 13.63 4.54
CA LEU A 55 7.25 14.54 3.50
C LEU A 55 6.28 13.78 2.59
N ILE A 56 5.05 14.26 2.42
CA ILE A 56 4.04 13.60 1.60
C ILE A 56 3.51 14.44 0.44
N HIS A 57 3.67 15.76 0.51
CA HIS A 57 3.11 16.67 -0.48
C HIS A 57 3.79 18.03 -0.42
N ILE A 58 3.93 18.66 -1.58
CA ILE A 58 4.23 20.08 -1.71
C ILE A 58 3.28 20.62 -2.76
N GLY A 59 2.53 21.66 -2.40
CA GLY A 59 1.56 22.27 -3.29
C GLY A 59 1.47 23.76 -3.10
N LYS A 60 0.87 24.43 -4.07
CA LYS A 60 0.58 25.86 -4.04
C LYS A 60 -0.92 26.07 -4.04
N ILE A 61 -1.40 26.91 -3.12
CA ILE A 61 -2.80 27.31 -3.10
C ILE A 61 -3.08 28.16 -4.34
N THR A 62 -4.08 27.76 -5.11
CA THR A 62 -4.52 28.50 -6.31
C THR A 62 -5.78 29.31 -6.04
N LYS A 63 -6.53 28.96 -4.97
CA LYS A 63 -7.75 29.67 -4.59
C LYS A 63 -8.19 29.35 -3.16
N ASP A 64 -8.67 30.37 -2.44
CA ASP A 64 -9.44 30.22 -1.20
C ASP A 64 -10.93 30.15 -1.54
N LEU A 65 -11.56 29.00 -1.24
CA LEU A 65 -12.98 28.77 -1.53
C LEU A 65 -13.91 29.48 -0.54
N ASN A 66 -13.36 30.04 0.53
CA ASN A 66 -14.08 30.71 1.61
C ASN A 66 -15.16 29.85 2.29
N ILE A 67 -15.02 28.52 2.22
CA ILE A 67 -15.89 27.56 2.91
C ILE A 67 -15.25 27.08 4.21
N GLN A 68 -16.09 26.84 5.22
CA GLN A 68 -15.72 26.37 6.54
C GLN A 68 -16.24 24.96 6.75
N GLU A 69 -15.60 24.20 7.65
CA GLU A 69 -15.96 22.82 7.95
C GLU A 69 -16.01 21.92 6.70
N ALA A 70 -15.12 22.21 5.76
CA ALA A 70 -14.95 21.52 4.49
C ALA A 70 -13.51 21.71 3.98
N VAL A 71 -13.17 21.04 2.88
CA VAL A 71 -11.96 21.32 2.11
C VAL A 71 -12.04 22.75 1.58
N GLY A 72 -11.21 23.64 2.08
CA GLY A 72 -11.37 25.09 1.91
C GLY A 72 -10.57 25.72 0.78
N TYR A 73 -9.76 24.94 0.08
CA TYR A 73 -8.77 25.45 -0.88
C TYR A 73 -8.73 24.61 -2.15
N GLU A 74 -8.55 25.28 -3.27
CA GLU A 74 -8.02 24.67 -4.49
C GLU A 74 -6.49 24.78 -4.45
N TYR A 75 -5.79 23.79 -4.98
CA TYR A 75 -4.33 23.73 -4.97
C TYR A 75 -3.80 23.04 -6.23
N GLU A 76 -2.56 23.35 -6.57
CA GLU A 76 -1.75 22.63 -7.55
C GLU A 76 -0.60 21.91 -6.83
N THR A 77 -0.34 20.65 -7.19
CA THR A 77 0.86 19.93 -6.72
C THR A 77 2.06 20.45 -7.49
N LEU A 78 3.15 20.76 -6.77
CA LEU A 78 4.43 21.14 -7.39
C LEU A 78 5.18 19.87 -7.79
N THR A 79 4.96 19.43 -9.03
CA THR A 79 5.37 18.12 -9.55
C THR A 79 6.89 17.94 -9.59
N GLU A 80 7.66 19.03 -9.65
CA GLU A 80 9.13 18.98 -9.62
C GLU A 80 9.70 18.38 -8.32
N TYR A 81 8.90 18.36 -7.24
CA TYR A 81 9.27 17.79 -5.94
C TYR A 81 8.70 16.39 -5.67
N GLU A 82 7.86 15.84 -6.56
CA GLU A 82 7.19 14.55 -6.34
C GLU A 82 8.15 13.40 -6.05
N LYS A 83 9.34 13.43 -6.64
CA LYS A 83 10.40 12.42 -6.42
C LYS A 83 10.87 12.31 -4.96
N TYR A 84 10.49 13.27 -4.09
CA TYR A 84 10.82 13.30 -2.67
C TYR A 84 9.65 12.88 -1.77
N PHE A 85 8.43 12.84 -2.31
CA PHE A 85 7.24 12.49 -1.53
C PHE A 85 7.36 11.03 -1.09
N GLY A 86 7.04 10.79 0.18
CA GLY A 86 7.24 9.51 0.82
C GLY A 86 8.69 9.12 1.04
N ARG A 87 9.69 9.96 0.74
CA ARG A 87 11.11 9.57 0.83
C ARG A 87 11.92 10.41 1.78
N ILE A 88 11.61 11.70 1.89
CA ILE A 88 12.30 12.58 2.84
C ILE A 88 11.67 12.42 4.22
N ILE A 89 12.51 12.06 5.19
CA ILE A 89 12.17 12.07 6.61
C ILE A 89 12.88 13.25 7.27
N VAL A 90 12.09 14.13 7.89
CA VAL A 90 12.58 15.28 8.66
C VAL A 90 12.45 14.97 10.15
N ARG A 91 13.48 15.31 10.92
CA ARG A 91 13.40 15.37 12.38
C ARG A 91 13.04 16.79 12.79
N PHE A 92 11.92 16.93 13.48
CA PHE A 92 11.44 18.21 13.99
C PHE A 92 10.63 18.02 15.26
N LYS A 93 11.06 18.65 16.37
CA LYS A 93 10.31 18.62 17.63
C LYS A 93 9.33 19.78 17.68
N ASN A 94 8.07 19.54 17.33
CA ASN A 94 7.03 20.56 17.46
C ASN A 94 6.76 20.85 18.96
N LYS A 95 7.07 22.08 19.38
CA LYS A 95 6.85 22.56 20.76
C LYS A 95 5.46 23.18 20.96
N SER A 96 4.64 23.25 19.91
CA SER A 96 3.31 23.86 19.92
C SER A 96 2.21 22.83 19.71
N GLN A 97 1.04 23.07 20.31
CA GLN A 97 -0.17 22.30 20.00
C GLN A 97 -0.66 22.55 18.56
N ASN A 98 -0.28 23.69 17.95
CA ASN A 98 -0.64 23.98 16.57
C ASN A 98 0.26 23.20 15.61
N MET A 99 -0.35 22.36 14.78
CA MET A 99 0.33 21.52 13.80
C MET A 99 0.64 22.25 12.49
N VAL A 100 -0.14 23.30 12.15
CA VAL A 100 0.14 24.16 11.00
C VAL A 100 1.11 25.26 11.43
N ARG A 101 2.32 25.26 10.86
CA ARG A 101 3.40 26.19 11.20
C ARG A 101 3.75 27.05 9.99
N LYS A 102 4.19 28.29 10.24
CA LYS A 102 4.88 29.07 9.20
C LYS A 102 6.28 28.50 9.04
N ALA A 103 6.69 28.18 7.81
CA ALA A 103 8.00 27.59 7.54
C ALA A 103 9.15 28.43 8.13
N GLU A 104 9.14 29.74 7.89
CA GLU A 104 10.12 30.71 8.44
C GLU A 104 10.29 30.63 9.96
N SER A 105 9.28 30.14 10.69
CA SER A 105 9.34 30.05 12.16
C SER A 105 9.91 28.74 12.70
N VAL A 106 10.15 27.75 11.83
CA VAL A 106 10.56 26.39 12.24
C VAL A 106 11.61 25.76 11.32
N ILE A 107 11.90 26.33 10.16
CA ILE A 107 12.73 25.69 9.13
C ILE A 107 14.17 25.42 9.61
N ASP A 108 14.73 26.30 10.43
CA ASP A 108 16.08 26.13 11.00
C ASP A 108 16.13 25.05 12.09
N ASP A 109 14.98 24.68 12.66
CA ASP A 109 14.85 23.58 13.62
C ASP A 109 14.59 22.22 12.93
N CYS A 110 14.42 22.21 11.60
CA CYS A 110 14.15 21.01 10.81
C CYS A 110 15.44 20.40 10.26
N GLU A 111 15.69 19.14 10.57
CA GLU A 111 16.84 18.38 10.07
C GLU A 111 16.37 17.29 9.09
N ILE A 112 17.02 17.14 7.93
CA ILE A 112 16.80 15.96 7.08
C ILE A 112 17.46 14.76 7.76
N ALA A 113 16.65 13.91 8.39
CA ALA A 113 17.13 12.72 9.09
C ALA A 113 17.50 11.59 8.11
N GLN A 114 16.74 11.44 7.03
CA GLN A 114 16.96 10.41 6.02
C GLN A 114 16.32 10.79 4.68
N ILE A 115 16.94 10.34 3.60
CA ILE A 115 16.32 10.26 2.27
C ILE A 115 16.27 8.78 1.90
N LEU A 116 15.06 8.24 1.79
CA LEU A 116 14.86 6.82 1.49
C LEU A 116 15.16 6.53 0.02
N PRO A 117 15.71 5.33 -0.29
CA PRO A 117 15.90 4.91 -1.67
C PRO A 117 14.56 4.76 -2.41
N ASP A 118 13.49 4.41 -1.71
CA ASP A 118 12.13 4.22 -2.22
C ASP A 118 11.10 4.77 -1.22
N VAL A 119 9.82 4.83 -1.61
CA VAL A 119 8.71 5.36 -0.80
C VAL A 119 8.58 4.63 0.55
N PHE A 120 8.30 5.39 1.61
CA PHE A 120 8.08 4.90 2.97
C PHE A 120 6.74 4.18 3.06
N ASP A 121 6.78 2.87 2.82
CA ASP A 121 5.61 2.02 2.95
C ASP A 121 5.96 0.67 3.59
N ASN A 122 4.93 -0.14 3.85
CA ASN A 122 5.10 -1.50 4.38
C ASN A 122 5.46 -2.51 3.28
N ASP A 123 5.83 -2.07 2.08
CA ASP A 123 5.94 -2.97 0.92
C ASP A 123 7.36 -3.52 0.74
N ILE A 124 8.16 -3.52 1.79
CA ILE A 124 9.40 -4.30 1.82
C ILE A 124 9.01 -5.77 1.75
N PHE A 125 9.66 -6.54 0.87
CA PHE A 125 9.41 -7.96 0.76
C PHE A 125 9.70 -8.66 2.11
N PRO A 126 8.70 -9.27 2.77
CA PRO A 126 8.82 -9.72 4.16
C PRO A 126 9.60 -11.04 4.32
N GLY A 127 10.00 -11.67 3.21
CA GLY A 127 10.43 -13.06 3.15
C GLY A 127 9.26 -13.98 2.78
N TYR A 128 9.54 -15.06 2.03
CA TYR A 128 8.51 -15.93 1.46
C TYR A 128 7.58 -16.54 2.51
N ASP A 129 8.13 -16.96 3.66
CA ASP A 129 7.45 -17.57 4.80
C ASP A 129 6.54 -16.59 5.57
N LYS A 130 6.70 -15.29 5.34
CA LYS A 130 5.93 -14.22 6.00
C LYS A 130 5.00 -13.48 5.05
N VAL A 131 4.93 -13.89 3.78
CA VAL A 131 3.97 -13.29 2.85
C VAL A 131 2.56 -13.71 3.24
N ASN A 132 1.77 -12.74 3.69
CA ASN A 132 0.33 -12.85 3.90
C ASN A 132 -0.28 -11.45 3.71
N ILE A 133 -0.67 -11.12 2.48
CA ILE A 133 -1.07 -9.76 2.09
C ILE A 133 -2.46 -9.75 1.46
N SER A 134 -3.20 -8.66 1.63
CA SER A 134 -4.47 -8.40 0.95
C SER A 134 -4.28 -8.21 -0.56
N TRP A 135 -5.39 -8.23 -1.33
CA TRP A 135 -5.35 -7.86 -2.74
C TRP A 135 -4.84 -6.43 -2.97
N SER A 136 -5.24 -5.47 -2.12
CA SER A 136 -4.80 -4.08 -2.23
C SER A 136 -3.28 -3.97 -2.08
N GLU A 137 -2.73 -4.60 -1.05
CA GLU A 137 -1.28 -4.70 -0.86
C GLU A 137 -0.61 -5.41 -2.05
N LEU A 138 -1.14 -6.55 -2.51
CA LEU A 138 -0.61 -7.26 -3.68
C LEU A 138 -0.51 -6.33 -4.90
N SER A 139 -1.59 -5.61 -5.21
CA SER A 139 -1.67 -4.71 -6.38
C SER A 139 -0.62 -3.60 -6.32
N ARG A 140 -0.29 -3.13 -5.12
CA ARG A 140 0.73 -2.11 -4.86
C ARG A 140 2.15 -2.66 -4.94
N VAL A 141 2.40 -3.82 -4.32
CA VAL A 141 3.76 -4.35 -4.16
C VAL A 141 4.29 -5.09 -5.39
N ILE A 142 3.41 -5.66 -6.22
CA ILE A 142 3.81 -6.57 -7.31
C ILE A 142 4.65 -5.89 -8.41
N THR A 143 4.61 -4.56 -8.49
CA THR A 143 5.40 -3.75 -9.43
C THR A 143 6.72 -3.25 -8.85
N LYS A 144 6.97 -3.44 -7.55
CA LYS A 144 8.21 -3.00 -6.89
C LYS A 144 9.38 -3.92 -7.19
N ASP A 145 10.57 -3.35 -7.31
CA ASP A 145 11.75 -4.12 -7.74
C ASP A 145 12.17 -5.17 -6.72
N THR A 146 11.96 -4.93 -5.42
CA THR A 146 12.20 -5.91 -4.34
C THR A 146 11.31 -7.15 -4.50
N TRP A 147 10.01 -6.96 -4.72
CA TRP A 147 9.04 -8.04 -4.94
C TRP A 147 9.23 -8.71 -6.29
N LYS A 148 9.46 -7.95 -7.37
CA LYS A 148 9.77 -8.51 -8.68
C LYS A 148 10.98 -9.43 -8.59
N THR A 149 12.06 -8.98 -7.96
CA THR A 149 13.30 -9.76 -7.83
C THR A 149 13.08 -11.02 -7.01
N ALA A 150 12.35 -10.92 -5.89
CA ALA A 150 12.05 -12.08 -5.05
C ALA A 150 11.15 -13.11 -5.75
N LEU A 151 10.13 -12.68 -6.51
CA LEU A 151 9.12 -13.59 -7.05
C LEU A 151 9.43 -14.11 -8.46
N ARG A 152 10.20 -13.38 -9.28
CA ARG A 152 10.44 -13.72 -10.71
C ARG A 152 11.18 -15.04 -10.91
N ASN A 153 12.08 -15.40 -9.99
CA ASN A 153 12.98 -16.55 -10.12
C ASN A 153 12.62 -17.71 -9.17
N GLN A 154 11.43 -17.65 -8.56
CA GLN A 154 11.00 -18.61 -7.56
C GLN A 154 9.77 -19.38 -8.05
N LYS A 155 9.92 -20.69 -8.28
CA LYS A 155 8.78 -21.59 -8.43
C LYS A 155 8.12 -21.75 -7.07
N GLY A 156 6.83 -22.01 -7.02
CA GLY A 156 6.17 -22.18 -5.72
C GLY A 156 4.74 -22.65 -5.78
N VAL A 157 4.24 -23.00 -4.60
CA VAL A 157 2.83 -23.23 -4.32
C VAL A 157 2.36 -22.10 -3.40
N TYR A 158 1.23 -21.49 -3.73
CA TYR A 158 0.67 -20.36 -3.00
C TYR A 158 -0.78 -20.63 -2.62
N LEU A 159 -1.24 -19.87 -1.62
CA LEU A 159 -2.60 -19.93 -1.08
C LEU A 159 -3.27 -18.58 -1.27
N ILE A 160 -4.52 -18.61 -1.72
CA ILE A 160 -5.43 -17.46 -1.71
C ILE A 160 -6.59 -17.81 -0.79
N THR A 161 -6.87 -16.97 0.20
CA THR A 161 -7.94 -17.18 1.17
C THR A 161 -8.95 -16.05 1.08
N ASP A 162 -10.22 -16.39 0.92
CA ASP A 162 -11.34 -15.46 1.07
C ASP A 162 -11.71 -15.35 2.54
N THR A 163 -11.43 -14.20 3.15
CA THR A 163 -11.69 -13.95 4.57
C THR A 163 -13.17 -13.81 4.90
N SER A 164 -14.04 -13.61 3.91
CA SER A 164 -15.48 -13.46 4.14
C SER A 164 -16.18 -14.78 4.43
N ASN A 165 -15.60 -15.90 4.00
CA ASN A 165 -16.24 -17.22 4.05
C ASN A 165 -15.27 -18.38 4.36
N GLY A 166 -13.97 -18.11 4.48
CA GLY A 166 -12.93 -19.08 4.79
C GLY A 166 -12.56 -20.01 3.63
N LYS A 167 -13.11 -19.81 2.43
CA LYS A 167 -12.79 -20.63 1.26
C LYS A 167 -11.37 -20.33 0.76
N MET A 168 -10.70 -21.39 0.33
CA MET A 168 -9.30 -21.34 -0.08
C MET A 168 -9.12 -21.74 -1.55
N TYR A 169 -8.12 -21.17 -2.20
CA TYR A 169 -7.62 -21.58 -3.50
C TYR A 169 -6.12 -21.85 -3.40
N VAL A 170 -5.70 -23.06 -3.74
CA VAL A 170 -4.29 -23.44 -3.87
C VAL A 170 -3.91 -23.35 -5.34
N GLY A 171 -2.81 -22.67 -5.64
CA GLY A 171 -2.24 -22.61 -6.98
C GLY A 171 -0.74 -22.83 -6.96
N SER A 172 -0.20 -23.21 -8.11
CA SER A 172 1.24 -23.31 -8.33
C SER A 172 1.71 -22.35 -9.41
N ALA A 173 3.00 -22.06 -9.40
CA ALA A 173 3.67 -21.26 -10.40
C ALA A 173 5.04 -21.88 -10.74
N TYR A 174 5.19 -22.33 -11.97
CA TYR A 174 6.41 -22.98 -12.46
C TYR A 174 6.81 -22.59 -13.89
N GLY A 175 5.97 -21.82 -14.60
CA GLY A 175 6.26 -21.27 -15.94
C GLY A 175 6.99 -19.92 -15.91
N ASP A 176 6.84 -19.14 -16.99
CA ASP A 176 7.54 -17.86 -17.18
C ASP A 176 7.25 -16.84 -16.08
N GLU A 177 8.31 -16.17 -15.60
CA GLU A 177 8.38 -15.33 -14.39
C GLU A 177 7.72 -15.95 -13.13
N MET A 178 7.44 -17.25 -13.13
CA MET A 178 7.02 -18.06 -11.97
C MET A 178 5.92 -17.40 -11.12
N ILE A 179 6.12 -17.25 -9.79
CA ILE A 179 5.11 -16.66 -8.89
C ILE A 179 4.74 -15.24 -9.34
N LEU A 180 5.72 -14.44 -9.78
CA LEU A 180 5.49 -13.07 -10.21
C LEU A 180 4.45 -12.99 -11.33
N ASN A 181 4.51 -13.85 -12.34
CA ASN A 181 3.55 -13.84 -13.45
C ASN A 181 2.12 -14.16 -12.97
N ARG A 182 1.97 -15.22 -12.16
CA ARG A 182 0.66 -15.60 -11.61
C ARG A 182 0.10 -14.48 -10.76
N TRP A 183 0.91 -13.87 -9.89
CA TRP A 183 0.49 -12.82 -8.98
C TRP A 183 0.18 -11.50 -9.69
N LYS A 184 0.92 -11.14 -10.75
CA LYS A 184 0.53 -10.04 -11.66
C LYS A 184 -0.85 -10.29 -12.29
N SER A 185 -1.12 -11.52 -12.72
CA SER A 185 -2.43 -11.86 -13.30
C SER A 185 -3.58 -11.65 -12.31
N TYR A 186 -3.39 -12.01 -11.03
CA TYR A 186 -4.39 -11.74 -9.97
C TYR A 186 -4.52 -10.25 -9.64
N ALA A 187 -3.40 -9.50 -9.61
CA ALA A 187 -3.44 -8.06 -9.40
C ALA A 187 -4.23 -7.33 -10.51
N ILE A 188 -4.18 -7.82 -11.75
CA ILE A 188 -4.88 -7.21 -12.89
C ILE A 188 -6.34 -7.66 -12.95
N THR A 189 -6.61 -8.96 -12.81
CA THR A 189 -7.91 -9.56 -13.13
C THR A 189 -8.73 -9.99 -11.91
N GLY A 190 -8.13 -10.02 -10.73
CA GLY A 190 -8.68 -10.61 -9.51
C GLY A 190 -8.68 -12.15 -9.53
N ASN A 191 -9.11 -12.77 -10.62
CA ASN A 191 -9.33 -14.21 -10.71
C ASN A 191 -8.16 -15.02 -11.31
N GLY A 192 -7.22 -14.37 -11.99
CA GLY A 192 -6.03 -15.00 -12.58
C GLY A 192 -6.33 -16.09 -13.61
N GLY A 193 -7.51 -16.03 -14.25
CA GLY A 193 -7.98 -17.00 -15.23
C GLY A 193 -8.71 -18.22 -14.64
N ASN A 194 -8.75 -18.37 -13.31
CA ASN A 194 -9.22 -19.59 -12.66
C ASN A 194 -10.75 -19.68 -12.65
N LYS A 195 -11.27 -20.88 -12.99
CA LYS A 195 -12.69 -21.11 -13.28
C LYS A 195 -13.64 -20.69 -12.15
N GLU A 196 -13.37 -21.09 -10.92
CA GLU A 196 -14.26 -20.77 -9.79
C GLU A 196 -14.09 -19.33 -9.31
N LEU A 197 -12.88 -18.79 -9.38
CA LEU A 197 -12.63 -17.39 -9.02
C LEU A 197 -13.27 -16.41 -10.01
N LYS A 198 -13.42 -16.79 -11.28
CA LYS A 198 -14.14 -16.01 -12.30
C LYS A 198 -15.63 -15.82 -12.00
N LYS A 199 -16.21 -16.62 -11.10
CA LYS A 199 -17.62 -16.49 -10.68
C LYS A 199 -17.82 -15.43 -9.61
N LEU A 200 -16.73 -14.84 -9.09
CA LEU A 200 -16.76 -13.81 -8.07
C LEU A 200 -16.63 -12.44 -8.70
N GLU A 201 -17.37 -11.47 -8.16
CA GLU A 201 -17.20 -10.07 -8.52
C GLU A 201 -15.79 -9.59 -8.13
N PHE A 202 -15.19 -8.77 -8.99
CA PHE A 202 -13.83 -8.29 -8.73
C PHE A 202 -13.77 -7.47 -7.43
N GLU A 203 -14.80 -6.67 -7.15
CA GLU A 203 -14.89 -5.89 -5.92
C GLU A 203 -14.93 -6.77 -4.66
N HIS A 204 -15.56 -7.95 -4.74
CA HIS A 204 -15.51 -8.92 -3.64
C HIS A 204 -14.07 -9.41 -3.40
N ILE A 205 -13.33 -9.69 -4.47
CA ILE A 205 -11.93 -10.12 -4.38
C ILE A 205 -11.06 -9.04 -3.74
N LYS A 206 -11.18 -7.79 -4.20
CA LYS A 206 -10.38 -6.67 -3.67
C LYS A 206 -10.52 -6.52 -2.16
N ASN A 207 -11.74 -6.72 -1.65
CA ASN A 207 -12.09 -6.50 -0.26
C ASN A 207 -11.82 -7.70 0.66
N ASN A 208 -11.85 -8.93 0.12
CA ASN A 208 -11.86 -10.13 0.97
C ASN A 208 -10.68 -11.09 0.74
N PHE A 209 -9.83 -10.89 -0.28
CA PHE A 209 -8.81 -11.88 -0.60
C PHE A 209 -7.47 -11.56 0.06
N ARG A 210 -6.84 -12.61 0.58
CA ARG A 210 -5.45 -12.62 1.05
C ARG A 210 -4.61 -13.63 0.28
N TYR A 211 -3.34 -13.30 0.06
CA TYR A 211 -2.36 -14.06 -0.72
C TYR A 211 -1.20 -14.45 0.18
N SER A 212 -0.85 -15.73 0.20
CA SER A 212 0.27 -16.29 0.98
C SER A 212 1.06 -17.30 0.15
N ILE A 213 2.29 -17.58 0.56
CA ILE A 213 3.15 -18.60 -0.07
C ILE A 213 3.23 -19.81 0.86
N LEU A 214 3.01 -21.00 0.31
CA LEU A 214 3.07 -22.26 1.06
C LEU A 214 4.44 -22.92 0.93
N ASP A 215 4.95 -23.05 -0.31
CA ASP A 215 6.26 -23.62 -0.58
C ASP A 215 6.98 -22.84 -1.69
N ILE A 216 8.31 -22.85 -1.61
CA ILE A 216 9.21 -22.28 -2.62
C ILE A 216 10.18 -23.34 -3.14
N PHE A 217 10.45 -23.30 -4.44
CA PHE A 217 11.32 -24.25 -5.14
C PHE A 217 12.27 -23.54 -6.08
N LYS A 218 13.52 -24.01 -6.13
CA LYS A 218 14.53 -23.49 -7.08
C LYS A 218 13.98 -23.59 -8.51
N SER A 219 14.39 -22.66 -9.37
CA SER A 219 14.04 -22.64 -10.80
C SER A 219 14.33 -23.95 -11.53
N THR A 220 15.36 -24.70 -11.09
CA THR A 220 15.78 -25.99 -11.64
C THR A 220 14.95 -27.18 -11.16
N THR A 221 14.00 -26.97 -10.24
CA THR A 221 13.14 -28.05 -9.73
C THR A 221 12.16 -28.47 -10.82
N ASP A 222 11.97 -29.79 -10.98
CA ASP A 222 11.05 -30.35 -11.98
C ASP A 222 9.60 -29.93 -11.73
N ASP A 223 8.88 -29.58 -12.79
CA ASP A 223 7.51 -29.06 -12.73
C ASP A 223 6.54 -30.08 -12.12
N LYS A 224 6.77 -31.37 -12.37
CA LYS A 224 5.99 -32.47 -11.78
C LYS A 224 6.00 -32.42 -10.26
N THR A 225 7.15 -32.10 -9.67
CA THR A 225 7.30 -31.95 -8.21
C THR A 225 6.41 -30.81 -7.70
N ILE A 226 6.32 -29.71 -8.44
CA ILE A 226 5.50 -28.56 -8.06
C ILE A 226 4.01 -28.90 -8.16
N THR A 227 3.59 -29.58 -9.23
CA THR A 227 2.19 -30.00 -9.42
C THR A 227 1.75 -31.05 -8.39
N GLU A 228 2.63 -32.00 -8.06
CA GLU A 228 2.39 -32.97 -6.99
C GLU A 228 2.24 -32.27 -5.63
N ARG A 229 3.10 -31.28 -5.36
CA ARG A 229 3.01 -30.49 -4.12
C ARG A 229 1.75 -29.65 -4.04
N GLU A 230 1.35 -29.02 -5.14
CA GLU A 230 0.08 -28.29 -5.25
C GLU A 230 -1.10 -29.23 -4.94
N SER A 231 -1.09 -30.44 -5.50
CA SER A 231 -2.13 -31.44 -5.26
C SER A 231 -2.17 -31.88 -3.80
N TRP A 232 -1.00 -32.07 -3.17
CA TRP A 232 -0.92 -32.39 -1.75
C TRP A 232 -1.58 -31.32 -0.87
N TRP A 233 -1.35 -30.03 -1.17
CA TRP A 233 -1.99 -28.93 -0.43
C TRP A 233 -3.49 -28.84 -0.67
N LYS A 234 -3.95 -29.10 -1.91
CA LYS A 234 -5.39 -29.14 -2.21
C LYS A 234 -6.12 -30.19 -1.38
N GLU A 235 -5.51 -31.37 -1.22
CA GLU A 235 -6.06 -32.45 -0.39
C GLU A 235 -5.98 -32.09 1.10
N THR A 236 -4.83 -31.59 1.55
CA THR A 236 -4.60 -31.24 2.96
C THR A 236 -5.55 -30.14 3.45
N LEU A 237 -5.80 -29.13 2.62
CA LEU A 237 -6.69 -28.01 2.93
C LEU A 237 -8.14 -28.24 2.48
N LEU A 238 -8.42 -29.39 1.86
CA LEU A 238 -9.72 -29.73 1.28
C LEU A 238 -10.27 -28.66 0.33
N SER A 239 -9.37 -27.95 -0.38
CA SER A 239 -9.73 -26.79 -1.19
C SER A 239 -10.52 -27.12 -2.45
N ARG A 240 -10.57 -28.40 -2.85
CA ARG A 240 -11.47 -28.93 -3.89
C ARG A 240 -12.90 -29.10 -3.40
N LYS A 241 -13.07 -29.49 -2.14
CA LYS A 241 -14.37 -29.78 -1.54
C LYS A 241 -15.02 -28.54 -0.94
N PHE A 242 -14.22 -27.72 -0.27
CA PHE A 242 -14.69 -26.57 0.49
C PHE A 242 -14.13 -25.24 -0.02
N GLY A 243 -13.26 -25.26 -1.02
CA GLY A 243 -12.61 -24.06 -1.56
C GLY A 243 -13.01 -23.74 -3.00
N TYR A 244 -12.09 -23.11 -3.71
CA TYR A 244 -12.26 -22.65 -5.10
C TYR A 244 -11.44 -23.46 -6.12
N ASN A 245 -10.81 -24.57 -5.72
CA ASN A 245 -10.15 -25.44 -6.69
C ASN A 245 -11.18 -26.34 -7.37
N ALA A 246 -11.20 -26.32 -8.72
CA ALA A 246 -12.06 -27.18 -9.54
C ALA A 246 -11.26 -28.19 -10.39
N ASN A 247 -9.95 -28.27 -10.15
CA ASN A 247 -8.99 -29.20 -10.74
C ASN A 247 -8.29 -30.02 -9.66
#